data_AF-D1ZZR8-F1
#
_entry.id   AF-D1ZZR8-F1
#
_cell.length_a   1.000
_cell.length_b   1.000
_cell.length_c   1.000
_cell.angle_alpha   90.00
_cell.angle_beta   90.00
_cell.angle_gamma   90.00
#
_symmetry.space_group_name_H-M   'P 1'
#
loop_
_entity.id
_entity.type
_entity.pdbx_description
1 polymer ?
#
loop_
_entity_poly.entity_id
_entity_poly.type
_entity_poly.pdbx_seq_one_letter_code
_entity_poly.pdbx_strand_id
1 'polypeptide(L)'
;MDSSGDKPQESPQDIVAALQEKVNSLYLYRDHYFETHKIDDAIHKNGDVEKKLSEILGVFNECEKRASGGDRAKFCFLKGRALNVVPKFSKEAESLLSKAVKLDPKCVEAWNELGECFWKNNELKKAMNCFEGALKERKNKVSLRNLSMLARQETSSSRENLINNIEKGLNYAKEAVQLDPQDGLSWAVLGNAHLSSFFGIQQNPKTLKQCLSAYSQAEKDIVAKSTPDLHYNKGITLKYEEEFELALESFNKAALYDPTWDQPKIKEKQLVRYLNEITDLVTTSGKMKAKRLQQILQSIDSKQLGPYAGGSYTSSANQTVKLDEIPLGGLKPGLNEEKVVLGKVVCSVQNEDSVPFTFCLVDKLGTCVVVTVFNLADGKGVIIGNSVAIPEPYVTDVDFTYKDNEYKFRLIRVETPLVMVVNGKKVNRDLQAGVQMSIFNKYD
;
A
#
# COMPACT_ATOMS: atom_id res chain seq x y z
N MET A 1 -41.64 -55.19 -24.07
CA MET A 1 -40.93 -54.09 -24.73
C MET A 1 -40.36 -53.23 -23.62
N ASP A 2 -39.14 -53.57 -23.18
CA ASP A 2 -38.42 -52.80 -22.16
C ASP A 2 -37.99 -51.47 -22.75
N SER A 3 -38.48 -50.38 -22.17
CA SER A 3 -37.99 -49.03 -22.41
C SER A 3 -36.84 -48.73 -21.46
N SER A 4 -35.67 -49.33 -21.69
CA SER A 4 -34.41 -48.84 -21.12
C SER A 4 -33.96 -47.65 -21.96
N GLY A 5 -34.42 -46.45 -21.57
CA GLY A 5 -33.88 -45.20 -22.08
C GLY A 5 -32.43 -45.07 -21.62
N ASP A 6 -31.48 -45.52 -22.43
CA ASP A 6 -30.07 -45.19 -22.29
C ASP A 6 -29.95 -43.67 -22.38
N LYS A 7 -29.72 -43.01 -21.23
CA LYS A 7 -29.19 -41.65 -21.24
C LYS A 7 -27.86 -41.71 -22.01
N PRO A 8 -27.63 -40.86 -23.02
CA PRO A 8 -26.36 -40.89 -23.74
C PRO A 8 -25.21 -40.76 -22.73
N GLN A 9 -24.33 -41.77 -22.69
CA GLN A 9 -23.14 -41.73 -21.86
C GLN A 9 -22.29 -40.53 -22.31
N GLU A 10 -22.17 -39.51 -21.45
CA GLU A 10 -21.28 -38.36 -21.69
C GLU A 10 -19.87 -38.88 -21.97
N SER A 11 -19.25 -38.37 -23.05
CA SER A 11 -17.89 -38.77 -23.37
C SER A 11 -16.91 -38.26 -22.31
N PRO A 12 -15.74 -38.90 -22.11
CA PRO A 12 -14.74 -38.41 -21.17
C PRO A 12 -14.29 -36.96 -21.44
N GLN A 13 -14.38 -36.49 -22.68
CA GLN A 13 -14.06 -35.11 -23.06
C GLN A 13 -15.16 -34.13 -22.62
N ASP A 14 -16.44 -34.49 -22.80
CA ASP A 14 -17.58 -33.68 -22.36
C ASP A 14 -17.56 -33.49 -20.84
N ILE A 15 -17.19 -34.54 -20.10
CA ILE A 15 -17.01 -34.48 -18.65
C ILE A 15 -15.94 -33.45 -18.27
N VAL A 16 -14.77 -33.45 -18.92
CA VAL A 16 -13.70 -32.48 -18.62
C VAL A 16 -14.13 -31.05 -19.00
N ALA A 17 -14.89 -30.86 -20.07
CA ALA A 17 -15.44 -29.57 -20.45
C ALA A 17 -16.44 -29.05 -19.40
N ALA A 18 -17.37 -29.89 -18.94
CA ALA A 18 -18.32 -29.54 -17.89
C ALA A 18 -17.63 -29.20 -16.55
N LEU A 19 -16.54 -29.91 -16.21
CA LEU A 19 -15.73 -29.60 -15.02
C LEU A 19 -15.03 -28.23 -15.16
N GLN A 20 -14.53 -27.89 -16.36
CA GLN A 20 -13.92 -26.58 -16.62
C GLN A 20 -14.92 -25.44 -16.37
N GLU A 21 -16.16 -25.58 -16.86
CA GLU A 21 -17.21 -24.58 -16.65
C GLU A 21 -17.53 -24.40 -15.16
N LYS A 22 -17.64 -25.52 -14.42
CA LYS A 22 -17.85 -25.48 -12.96
C LYS A 22 -16.71 -24.76 -12.24
N VAL A 23 -15.45 -25.08 -12.54
CA VAL A 23 -14.29 -24.39 -11.95
C VAL A 23 -14.26 -22.91 -12.32
N ASN A 24 -14.60 -22.55 -13.57
CA ASN A 24 -14.69 -21.15 -13.97
C ASN A 24 -15.79 -20.41 -13.20
N SER A 25 -16.96 -21.02 -13.02
CA SER A 25 -18.07 -20.46 -12.23
C SER A 25 -17.74 -20.28 -10.75
N LEU A 26 -16.83 -21.09 -10.20
CA LEU A 26 -16.33 -20.98 -8.84
C LEU A 26 -15.45 -19.74 -8.68
N TYR A 27 -14.50 -19.54 -9.59
CA TYR A 27 -13.64 -18.35 -9.58
C TYR A 27 -14.43 -17.08 -9.89
N LEU A 28 -15.36 -17.13 -10.85
CA LEU A 28 -16.27 -16.02 -11.13
C LEU A 28 -17.06 -15.64 -9.86
N TYR A 29 -17.59 -16.62 -9.14
CA TYR A 29 -18.30 -16.38 -7.89
C TYR A 29 -17.42 -15.76 -6.80
N ARG A 30 -16.17 -16.20 -6.66
CA ARG A 30 -15.22 -15.63 -5.68
C ARG A 30 -14.83 -14.19 -6.05
N ASP A 31 -14.48 -13.96 -7.31
CA ASP A 31 -13.89 -12.72 -7.80
C ASP A 31 -14.95 -11.62 -7.93
N HIS A 32 -16.19 -12.00 -8.27
CA HIS A 32 -17.35 -11.10 -8.43
C HIS A 32 -18.37 -11.24 -7.28
N TYR A 33 -17.93 -11.72 -6.11
CA TYR A 33 -18.80 -11.97 -4.96
C TYR A 33 -19.67 -10.75 -4.61
N PHE A 34 -19.07 -9.56 -4.62
CA PHE A 34 -19.72 -8.29 -4.28
C PHE A 34 -20.61 -7.70 -5.39
N GLU A 35 -20.71 -8.34 -6.56
CA GLU A 35 -21.75 -8.00 -7.55
C GLU A 35 -23.10 -8.63 -7.19
N THR A 36 -23.09 -9.70 -6.39
CA THR A 36 -24.27 -10.49 -6.04
C THR A 36 -24.58 -10.49 -4.56
N HIS A 37 -23.63 -10.11 -3.71
CA HIS A 37 -23.76 -10.02 -2.25
C HIS A 37 -23.49 -8.59 -1.78
N LYS A 38 -24.09 -8.21 -0.65
CA LYS A 38 -23.86 -6.89 -0.07
C LYS A 38 -22.51 -6.86 0.64
N ILE A 39 -22.00 -5.66 0.89
CA ILE A 39 -20.75 -5.49 1.64
C ILE A 39 -20.85 -6.06 3.07
N ASP A 40 -22.04 -6.04 3.69
CA ASP A 40 -22.30 -6.64 4.99
C ASP A 40 -22.08 -8.17 5.01
N ASP A 41 -22.17 -8.82 3.83
CA ASP A 41 -21.94 -10.26 3.67
C ASP A 41 -20.44 -10.60 3.49
N ALA A 42 -19.54 -9.62 3.52
CA ALA A 42 -18.10 -9.82 3.34
C ALA A 42 -17.51 -10.82 4.34
N ILE A 43 -18.00 -10.84 5.58
CA ILE A 43 -17.57 -11.78 6.63
C ILE A 43 -17.85 -13.24 6.25
N HIS A 44 -18.87 -13.50 5.43
CA HIS A 44 -19.28 -14.85 5.02
C HIS A 44 -18.61 -15.32 3.73
N LYS A 45 -17.95 -14.42 2.98
CA LYS A 45 -17.39 -14.68 1.65
C LYS A 45 -16.54 -15.95 1.58
N ASN A 46 -15.60 -16.12 2.51
CA ASN A 46 -14.72 -17.29 2.52
C ASN A 46 -15.50 -18.59 2.76
N GLY A 47 -16.47 -18.58 3.68
CA GLY A 47 -17.33 -19.74 3.97
C GLY A 47 -18.24 -20.10 2.79
N ASP A 48 -18.77 -19.11 2.09
CA ASP A 48 -19.62 -19.34 0.91
C ASP A 48 -18.81 -19.90 -0.27
N VAL A 49 -17.58 -19.42 -0.46
CA VAL A 49 -16.65 -19.98 -1.45
C VAL A 49 -16.26 -21.42 -1.09
N GLU A 50 -16.01 -21.72 0.18
CA GLU A 50 -15.74 -23.08 0.67
C GLU A 50 -16.93 -24.04 0.45
N LYS A 51 -18.15 -23.56 0.68
CA LYS A 51 -19.38 -24.34 0.40
C LYS A 51 -19.50 -24.66 -1.08
N LYS A 52 -19.34 -23.67 -1.96
CA LYS A 52 -19.38 -23.87 -3.42
C LYS A 52 -18.25 -24.77 -3.92
N LEU A 53 -17.06 -24.65 -3.33
CA LEU A 53 -15.95 -25.57 -3.58
C LEU A 53 -16.34 -27.01 -3.25
N SER A 54 -16.94 -27.24 -2.08
CA SER A 54 -17.34 -28.58 -1.61
C SER A 54 -18.34 -29.26 -2.55
N GLU A 55 -19.31 -28.50 -3.05
CA GLU A 55 -20.28 -28.96 -4.07
C GLU A 55 -19.58 -29.39 -5.36
N ILE A 56 -18.62 -28.59 -5.84
CA ILE A 56 -17.85 -28.88 -7.06
C ILE A 56 -16.95 -30.11 -6.87
N LEU A 57 -16.33 -30.26 -5.70
CA LEU A 57 -15.51 -31.44 -5.39
C LEU A 57 -16.35 -32.72 -5.35
N GLY A 58 -17.63 -32.65 -4.94
CA GLY A 58 -18.58 -33.75 -5.07
C GLY A 58 -18.70 -34.24 -6.52
N VAL A 59 -18.86 -33.32 -7.46
CA VAL A 59 -18.92 -33.63 -8.91
C VAL A 59 -17.60 -34.25 -9.41
N PHE A 60 -16.46 -33.74 -8.96
CA PHE A 60 -15.16 -34.34 -9.33
C PHE A 60 -15.07 -35.81 -8.89
N ASN A 61 -15.53 -36.15 -7.69
CA ASN A 61 -15.48 -37.51 -7.16
C ASN A 61 -16.42 -38.47 -7.92
N GLU A 62 -17.61 -38.00 -8.31
CA GLU A 62 -18.56 -38.80 -9.11
C GLU A 62 -18.07 -39.10 -10.53
N CYS A 63 -17.24 -38.21 -11.08
CA CYS A 63 -16.76 -38.31 -12.46
C CYS A 63 -15.35 -38.87 -12.57
N GLU A 64 -14.59 -39.04 -11.49
CA GLU A 64 -13.16 -39.41 -11.49
C GLU A 64 -12.84 -40.68 -12.29
N LYS A 65 -13.60 -41.76 -12.07
CA LYS A 65 -13.41 -43.03 -12.80
C LYS A 65 -13.72 -42.90 -14.29
N ARG A 66 -14.70 -42.07 -14.67
CA ARG A 66 -15.14 -41.85 -16.05
C ARG A 66 -14.21 -40.89 -16.80
N ALA A 67 -13.73 -39.86 -16.10
CA ALA A 67 -12.75 -38.91 -16.60
C ALA A 67 -11.34 -39.52 -16.76
N SER A 68 -11.07 -40.68 -16.17
CA SER A 68 -9.78 -41.39 -16.28
C SER A 68 -9.42 -41.79 -17.72
N GLY A 69 -10.40 -41.87 -18.63
CA GLY A 69 -10.19 -42.08 -20.08
C GLY A 69 -10.07 -40.80 -20.92
N GLY A 70 -10.18 -39.61 -20.30
CA GLY A 70 -10.09 -38.30 -20.95
C GLY A 70 -8.72 -37.62 -20.79
N ASP A 71 -8.67 -36.30 -20.96
CA ASP A 71 -7.46 -35.50 -20.76
C ASP A 71 -7.09 -35.43 -19.26
N ARG A 72 -6.22 -36.36 -18.86
CA ARG A 72 -5.76 -36.50 -17.48
C ARG A 72 -4.99 -35.28 -16.98
N ALA A 73 -4.25 -34.58 -17.85
CA ALA A 73 -3.50 -33.39 -17.47
C ALA A 73 -4.48 -32.28 -17.07
N LYS A 74 -5.48 -32.04 -17.93
CA LYS A 74 -6.53 -31.05 -17.70
C LYS A 74 -7.41 -31.40 -16.50
N PHE A 75 -7.77 -32.68 -16.30
CA PHE A 75 -8.51 -33.09 -15.11
C PHE A 75 -7.74 -32.78 -13.81
N CYS A 76 -6.45 -33.15 -13.75
CA CYS A 76 -5.60 -32.85 -12.60
C CYS A 76 -5.47 -31.33 -12.37
N PHE A 77 -5.26 -30.56 -13.44
CA PHE A 77 -5.23 -29.10 -13.38
C PHE A 77 -6.52 -28.53 -12.79
N LEU A 78 -7.68 -28.94 -13.30
CA LEU A 78 -8.98 -28.42 -12.89
C LEU A 78 -9.31 -28.72 -11.43
N LYS A 79 -9.11 -29.97 -11.00
CA LYS A 79 -9.33 -30.35 -9.59
C LYS A 79 -8.34 -29.62 -8.66
N GLY A 80 -7.07 -29.53 -9.06
CA GLY A 80 -6.04 -28.80 -8.33
C GLY A 80 -6.35 -27.31 -8.21
N ARG A 81 -6.78 -26.67 -9.30
CA ARG A 81 -7.24 -25.28 -9.36
C ARG A 81 -8.46 -25.05 -8.47
N ALA A 82 -9.46 -25.93 -8.51
CA ALA A 82 -10.62 -25.84 -7.61
C ALA A 82 -10.18 -25.82 -6.14
N LEU A 83 -9.33 -26.78 -5.74
CA LEU A 83 -8.78 -26.86 -4.38
C LEU A 83 -7.92 -25.65 -4.00
N ASN A 84 -7.40 -24.90 -4.98
CA ASN A 84 -6.60 -23.70 -4.79
C ASN A 84 -7.43 -22.41 -4.76
N VAL A 85 -8.77 -22.47 -4.75
CA VAL A 85 -9.61 -21.25 -4.77
C VAL A 85 -9.52 -20.42 -3.49
N VAL A 86 -9.36 -21.07 -2.33
CA VAL A 86 -9.32 -20.44 -1.00
C VAL A 86 -7.89 -20.08 -0.57
N PRO A 87 -7.68 -19.10 0.33
CA PRO A 87 -6.34 -18.71 0.78
C PRO A 87 -5.54 -19.81 1.48
N LYS A 88 -6.23 -20.77 2.10
CA LYS A 88 -5.60 -21.88 2.84
C LYS A 88 -4.83 -22.83 1.90
N PHE A 89 -3.63 -23.23 2.31
CA PHE A 89 -2.82 -24.22 1.59
C PHE A 89 -3.51 -25.60 1.56
N SER A 90 -3.44 -26.27 0.40
CA SER A 90 -3.91 -27.64 0.19
C SER A 90 -2.82 -28.51 -0.43
N LYS A 91 -2.37 -29.52 0.32
CA LYS A 91 -1.39 -30.51 -0.16
C LYS A 91 -1.92 -31.34 -1.33
N GLU A 92 -3.23 -31.57 -1.38
CA GLU A 92 -3.87 -32.25 -2.51
C GLU A 92 -3.81 -31.39 -3.78
N ALA A 93 -4.06 -30.07 -3.66
CA ALA A 93 -3.91 -29.13 -4.76
C ALA A 93 -2.48 -29.15 -5.32
N GLU A 94 -1.47 -29.06 -4.43
CA GLU A 94 -0.06 -29.13 -4.82
C GLU A 94 0.26 -30.42 -5.60
N SER A 95 -0.20 -31.57 -5.11
CA SER A 95 0.03 -32.88 -5.75
C SER A 95 -0.60 -32.96 -7.14
N LEU A 96 -1.85 -32.51 -7.27
CA LEU A 96 -2.59 -32.52 -8.53
C LEU A 96 -2.01 -31.55 -9.55
N LEU A 97 -1.66 -30.32 -9.12
CA LEU A 97 -1.07 -29.30 -9.98
C LEU A 97 0.34 -29.70 -10.42
N SER A 98 1.15 -30.27 -9.51
CA SER A 98 2.47 -30.85 -9.84
C SER A 98 2.36 -31.97 -10.87
N LYS A 99 1.30 -32.77 -10.83
CA LYS A 99 1.03 -33.80 -11.83
C LYS A 99 0.56 -33.20 -13.15
N ALA A 100 -0.27 -32.15 -13.11
CA ALA A 100 -0.74 -31.47 -14.31
C ALA A 100 0.42 -30.90 -15.12
N VAL A 101 1.34 -30.14 -14.50
CA VAL A 101 2.51 -29.57 -15.18
C VAL A 101 3.50 -30.63 -15.69
N LYS A 102 3.53 -31.83 -15.10
CA LYS A 102 4.35 -32.94 -15.60
C LYS A 102 3.74 -33.61 -16.83
N LEU A 103 2.40 -33.71 -16.87
CA LEU A 103 1.68 -34.33 -17.98
C LEU A 103 1.52 -33.38 -19.17
N ASP A 104 1.32 -32.09 -18.90
CA ASP A 104 1.31 -31.03 -19.90
C ASP A 104 2.15 -29.84 -19.43
N PRO A 105 3.46 -29.84 -19.74
CA PRO A 105 4.37 -28.75 -19.38
C PRO A 105 4.02 -27.41 -20.03
N LYS A 106 3.21 -27.39 -21.10
CA LYS A 106 2.83 -26.18 -21.83
C LYS A 106 1.61 -25.47 -21.23
N CYS A 107 0.94 -26.10 -20.25
CA CYS A 107 -0.20 -25.50 -19.57
C CYS A 107 0.25 -24.40 -18.60
N VAL A 108 0.27 -23.16 -19.10
CA VAL A 108 0.65 -21.94 -18.38
C VAL A 108 -0.20 -21.72 -17.14
N GLU A 109 -1.50 -22.01 -17.23
CA GLU A 109 -2.45 -21.88 -16.14
C GLU A 109 -2.13 -22.86 -15.00
N ALA A 110 -1.71 -24.09 -15.32
CA ALA A 110 -1.31 -25.08 -14.30
C ALA A 110 -0.04 -24.64 -13.56
N TRP A 111 0.94 -24.07 -14.27
CA TRP A 111 2.14 -23.49 -13.64
C TRP A 111 1.80 -22.32 -12.72
N ASN A 112 0.89 -21.44 -13.13
CA ASN A 112 0.45 -20.32 -12.30
C ASN A 112 -0.26 -20.80 -11.04
N GLU A 113 -1.21 -21.73 -11.14
CA GLU A 113 -1.91 -22.28 -9.98
C GLU A 113 -0.95 -23.03 -9.05
N LEU A 114 0.03 -23.77 -9.60
CA LEU A 114 1.07 -24.43 -8.80
C LEU A 114 1.94 -23.42 -8.06
N GLY A 115 2.31 -22.32 -8.73
CA GLY A 115 3.07 -21.23 -8.11
C GLY A 115 2.31 -20.56 -6.97
N GLU A 116 1.01 -20.29 -7.15
CA GLU A 116 0.15 -19.77 -6.09
C GLU A 116 0.00 -20.76 -4.93
N CYS A 117 -0.09 -22.06 -5.22
CA CYS A 117 -0.14 -23.11 -4.20
C CYS A 117 1.14 -23.14 -3.35
N PHE A 118 2.33 -23.08 -3.98
CA PHE A 118 3.60 -22.97 -3.25
C PHE A 118 3.71 -21.67 -2.45
N TRP A 119 3.20 -20.56 -2.97
CA TRP A 119 3.18 -19.30 -2.24
C TRP A 119 2.33 -19.39 -0.97
N LYS A 120 1.15 -20.01 -1.03
CA LYS A 120 0.33 -20.28 0.18
C LYS A 120 1.03 -21.18 1.20
N ASN A 121 1.96 -22.04 0.76
CA ASN A 121 2.82 -22.84 1.64
C ASN A 121 4.11 -22.10 2.08
N ASN A 122 4.21 -20.79 1.81
CA ASN A 122 5.40 -19.97 2.06
C ASN A 122 6.69 -20.46 1.36
N GLU A 123 6.57 -21.29 0.32
CA GLU A 123 7.70 -21.78 -0.48
C GLU A 123 8.02 -20.82 -1.63
N LEU A 124 8.39 -19.58 -1.29
CA LEU A 124 8.50 -18.46 -2.23
C LEU A 124 9.41 -18.76 -3.43
N LYS A 125 10.55 -19.44 -3.21
CA LYS A 125 11.47 -19.81 -4.30
C LYS A 125 10.84 -20.79 -5.30
N LYS A 126 10.05 -21.76 -4.81
CA LYS A 126 9.34 -22.70 -5.70
C LYS A 126 8.23 -21.98 -6.46
N ALA A 127 7.54 -21.03 -5.80
CA ALA A 127 6.54 -20.20 -6.46
C ALA A 127 7.15 -19.38 -7.62
N MET A 128 8.29 -18.70 -7.37
CA MET A 128 9.03 -17.97 -8.41
C MET A 128 9.39 -18.86 -9.60
N ASN A 129 9.97 -20.04 -9.33
CA ASN A 129 10.33 -20.99 -10.39
C ASN A 129 9.12 -21.41 -11.25
N CYS A 130 7.94 -21.57 -10.63
CA CYS A 130 6.72 -21.92 -11.35
C CYS A 130 6.25 -20.78 -12.26
N PHE A 131 6.26 -19.54 -11.77
CA PHE A 131 5.87 -18.38 -12.58
C PHE A 131 6.87 -18.08 -13.70
N GLU A 132 8.17 -18.26 -13.45
CA GLU A 132 9.19 -18.17 -14.51
C GLU A 132 9.03 -19.30 -15.54
N GLY A 133 8.72 -20.51 -15.10
CA GLY A 133 8.37 -21.63 -15.98
C GLY A 133 7.17 -21.32 -16.88
N ALA A 134 6.10 -20.77 -16.31
CA ALA A 134 4.94 -20.30 -17.07
C ALA A 134 5.30 -19.28 -18.15
N LEU A 135 6.19 -18.33 -17.84
CA LEU A 135 6.63 -17.30 -18.79
C LEU A 135 7.53 -17.83 -19.91
N LYS A 136 8.28 -18.92 -19.67
CA LYS A 136 9.06 -19.59 -20.73
C LYS A 136 8.16 -20.19 -21.80
N GLU A 137 7.02 -20.72 -21.41
CA GLU A 137 6.04 -21.31 -22.34
C GLU A 137 5.23 -20.24 -23.06
N ARG A 138 4.65 -19.29 -22.31
CA ARG A 138 3.88 -18.18 -22.87
C ARG A 138 3.82 -17.01 -21.90
N LYS A 139 4.20 -15.84 -22.39
CA LYS A 139 4.05 -14.58 -21.65
C LYS A 139 2.58 -14.36 -21.27
N ASN A 140 2.32 -14.09 -19.99
CA ASN A 140 0.97 -13.90 -19.47
C ASN A 140 0.94 -12.96 -18.25
N LYS A 141 -0.18 -12.26 -18.04
CA LYS A 141 -0.32 -11.25 -16.98
C LYS A 141 -0.28 -11.85 -15.56
N VAL A 142 -0.77 -13.07 -15.37
CA VAL A 142 -0.85 -13.71 -14.04
C VAL A 142 0.56 -13.95 -13.47
N SER A 143 1.44 -14.60 -14.24
CA SER A 143 2.82 -14.85 -13.82
C SER A 143 3.58 -13.55 -13.59
N LEU A 144 3.42 -12.56 -14.48
CA LEU A 144 4.07 -11.25 -14.34
C LEU A 144 3.65 -10.53 -13.06
N ARG A 145 2.35 -10.49 -12.74
CA ARG A 145 1.87 -9.91 -11.47
C ARG A 145 2.46 -10.63 -10.27
N ASN A 146 2.49 -11.96 -10.29
CA ASN A 146 2.98 -12.75 -9.15
C ASN A 146 4.49 -12.60 -8.97
N LEU A 147 5.28 -12.62 -10.04
CA LEU A 147 6.72 -12.33 -10.00
C LEU A 147 7.00 -10.90 -9.58
N SER A 148 6.17 -9.94 -10.02
CA SER A 148 6.27 -8.55 -9.60
C SER A 148 6.16 -8.41 -8.09
N MET A 149 5.20 -9.08 -7.46
CA MET A 149 5.02 -9.09 -6.00
C MET A 149 6.17 -9.80 -5.28
N LEU A 150 6.56 -11.00 -5.72
CA LEU A 150 7.62 -11.79 -5.09
C LEU A 150 8.99 -11.10 -5.17
N ALA A 151 9.32 -10.51 -6.31
CA ALA A 151 10.59 -9.80 -6.48
C ALA A 151 10.73 -8.65 -5.48
N ARG A 152 9.66 -7.90 -5.19
CA ARG A 152 9.72 -6.77 -4.25
C ARG A 152 9.72 -7.18 -2.78
N GLN A 153 9.25 -8.38 -2.46
CA GLN A 153 9.27 -8.95 -1.11
C GLN A 153 10.58 -9.68 -0.80
N GLU A 154 11.39 -10.00 -1.82
CA GLU A 154 12.64 -10.72 -1.63
C GLU A 154 13.64 -9.86 -0.83
N THR A 155 13.90 -10.28 0.40
CA THR A 155 14.87 -9.65 1.30
C THR A 155 16.29 -9.87 0.79
N SER A 156 17.12 -8.83 0.83
CA SER A 156 18.55 -8.94 0.53
C SER A 156 19.38 -8.19 1.54
N SER A 157 20.56 -8.73 1.86
CA SER A 157 21.55 -8.07 2.72
C SER A 157 22.27 -6.91 2.00
N SER A 158 22.26 -6.89 0.66
CA SER A 158 22.83 -5.81 -0.14
C SER A 158 21.75 -4.83 -0.59
N ARG A 159 22.00 -3.53 -0.39
CA ARG A 159 21.14 -2.46 -0.89
C ARG A 159 21.00 -2.47 -2.40
N GLU A 160 22.08 -2.79 -3.12
CA GLU A 160 22.08 -2.87 -4.58
C GLU A 160 21.15 -3.97 -5.09
N ASN A 161 21.21 -5.15 -4.46
CA ASN A 161 20.31 -6.25 -4.79
C ASN A 161 18.84 -5.91 -4.45
N LEU A 162 18.60 -5.21 -3.35
CA LEU A 162 17.26 -4.74 -3.00
C LEU A 162 16.70 -3.79 -4.06
N ILE A 163 17.51 -2.82 -4.52
CA ILE A 163 17.12 -1.89 -5.60
C ILE A 163 16.82 -2.67 -6.89
N ASN A 164 17.72 -3.57 -7.30
CA ASN A 164 17.53 -4.40 -8.49
C ASN A 164 16.23 -5.24 -8.42
N ASN A 165 15.94 -5.80 -7.24
CA ASN A 165 14.72 -6.56 -7.00
C ASN A 165 13.45 -5.69 -7.14
N ILE A 166 13.49 -4.46 -6.63
CA ILE A 166 12.40 -3.50 -6.79
C ILE A 166 12.21 -3.09 -8.25
N GLU A 167 13.30 -2.82 -8.98
CA GLU A 167 13.27 -2.47 -10.40
C GLU A 167 12.72 -3.61 -11.26
N LYS A 168 13.18 -4.85 -11.01
CA LYS A 168 12.61 -6.06 -11.63
C LYS A 168 11.12 -6.17 -11.36
N GLY A 169 10.71 -6.00 -10.11
CA GLY A 169 9.30 -6.03 -9.73
C GLY A 169 8.46 -4.98 -10.46
N LEU A 170 8.98 -3.76 -10.60
CA LEU A 170 8.35 -2.68 -11.35
C LEU A 170 8.22 -2.99 -12.84
N ASN A 171 9.26 -3.58 -13.44
CA ASN A 171 9.22 -3.97 -14.85
C ASN A 171 8.17 -5.06 -15.11
N TYR A 172 8.12 -6.10 -14.26
CA TYR A 172 7.08 -7.12 -14.37
C TYR A 172 5.65 -6.54 -14.24
N ALA A 173 5.43 -5.59 -13.35
CA ALA A 173 4.12 -4.94 -13.22
C ALA A 173 3.73 -4.15 -14.48
N LYS A 174 4.67 -3.39 -15.04
CA LYS A 174 4.45 -2.64 -16.29
C LYS A 174 4.13 -3.57 -17.44
N GLU A 175 4.86 -4.67 -17.56
CA GLU A 175 4.62 -5.67 -18.60
C GLU A 175 3.25 -6.35 -18.43
N ALA A 176 2.80 -6.60 -17.19
CA ALA A 176 1.47 -7.17 -16.94
C ALA A 176 0.36 -6.23 -17.44
N VAL A 177 0.46 -4.93 -17.14
CA VAL A 177 -0.46 -3.90 -17.64
C VAL A 177 -0.38 -3.76 -19.16
N GLN A 178 0.81 -3.87 -19.76
CA GLN A 178 0.97 -3.78 -21.22
C GLN A 178 0.27 -4.94 -21.95
N LEU A 179 0.24 -6.14 -21.35
CA LEU A 179 -0.49 -7.28 -21.92
C LEU A 179 -2.00 -7.11 -21.85
N ASP A 180 -2.52 -6.49 -20.79
CA ASP A 180 -3.95 -6.23 -20.63
C ASP A 180 -4.18 -4.93 -19.85
N PRO A 181 -4.34 -3.80 -20.56
CA PRO A 181 -4.59 -2.51 -19.92
C PRO A 181 -5.94 -2.40 -19.21
N GLN A 182 -6.84 -3.37 -19.37
CA GLN A 182 -8.14 -3.40 -18.69
C GLN A 182 -8.09 -4.23 -17.39
N ASP A 183 -7.02 -4.97 -17.14
CA ASP A 183 -6.85 -5.78 -15.93
C ASP A 183 -6.55 -4.91 -14.71
N GLY A 184 -7.58 -4.62 -13.90
CA GLY A 184 -7.43 -3.79 -12.71
C GLY A 184 -6.43 -4.35 -11.69
N LEU A 185 -6.31 -5.68 -11.59
CA LEU A 185 -5.33 -6.33 -10.72
C LEU A 185 -3.89 -6.03 -11.17
N SER A 186 -3.61 -5.97 -12.48
CA SER A 186 -2.30 -5.54 -12.99
C SER A 186 -2.00 -4.10 -12.60
N TRP A 187 -2.99 -3.21 -12.70
CA TRP A 187 -2.86 -1.82 -12.27
C TRP A 187 -2.63 -1.69 -10.76
N ALA A 188 -3.32 -2.48 -9.94
CA ALA A 188 -3.09 -2.52 -8.49
C ALA A 188 -1.66 -2.97 -8.16
N VAL A 189 -1.16 -4.01 -8.84
CA VAL A 189 0.22 -4.49 -8.68
C VAL A 189 1.24 -3.44 -9.14
N LEU A 190 0.94 -2.67 -10.19
CA LEU A 190 1.77 -1.56 -10.65
C LEU A 190 1.80 -0.39 -9.65
N GLY A 191 0.66 -0.06 -9.03
CA GLY A 191 0.61 0.91 -7.93
C GLY A 191 1.50 0.47 -6.78
N ASN A 192 1.37 -0.78 -6.33
CA ASN A 192 2.24 -1.37 -5.30
C ASN A 192 3.73 -1.33 -5.71
N ALA A 193 4.04 -1.51 -7.00
CA ALA A 193 5.42 -1.46 -7.50
C ALA A 193 6.01 -0.06 -7.47
N HIS A 194 5.22 0.95 -7.85
CA HIS A 194 5.61 2.35 -7.70
C HIS A 194 5.80 2.72 -6.23
N LEU A 195 4.93 2.24 -5.34
CA LEU A 195 5.05 2.46 -3.90
C LEU A 195 6.38 1.89 -3.34
N SER A 196 6.71 0.65 -3.69
CA SER A 196 8.01 0.06 -3.31
C SER A 196 9.20 0.79 -3.93
N SER A 197 9.08 1.27 -5.18
CA SER A 197 10.12 2.08 -5.82
C SER A 197 10.34 3.41 -5.09
N PHE A 198 9.26 4.06 -4.66
CA PHE A 198 9.29 5.30 -3.89
C PHE A 198 10.03 5.13 -2.55
N PHE A 199 9.67 4.12 -1.76
CA PHE A 199 10.29 3.89 -0.45
C PHE A 199 11.65 3.20 -0.52
N GLY A 200 11.87 2.34 -1.52
CA GLY A 200 13.04 1.47 -1.57
C GLY A 200 14.14 1.90 -2.54
N ILE A 201 13.89 2.84 -3.45
CA ILE A 201 14.91 3.40 -4.35
C ILE A 201 15.12 4.87 -4.03
N GLN A 202 14.13 5.69 -4.35
CA GLN A 202 14.18 7.13 -4.18
C GLN A 202 12.77 7.71 -4.05
N GLN A 203 12.58 8.56 -3.04
CA GLN A 203 11.33 9.26 -2.79
C GLN A 203 11.11 10.41 -3.78
N ASN A 204 10.81 10.06 -5.03
CA ASN A 204 10.48 11.02 -6.07
C ASN A 204 8.97 11.27 -6.09
N PRO A 205 8.49 12.52 -5.91
CA PRO A 205 7.05 12.83 -5.94
C PRO A 205 6.34 12.36 -7.22
N LYS A 206 7.06 12.30 -8.36
CA LYS A 206 6.51 11.77 -9.61
C LYS A 206 6.13 10.29 -9.49
N THR A 207 6.93 9.50 -8.78
CA THR A 207 6.67 8.06 -8.56
C THR A 207 5.40 7.87 -7.73
N LEU A 208 5.16 8.74 -6.76
CA LEU A 208 3.96 8.65 -5.92
C LEU A 208 2.69 9.06 -6.67
N LYS A 209 2.78 10.08 -7.54
CA LYS A 209 1.70 10.41 -8.49
C LYS A 209 1.39 9.24 -9.44
N GLN A 210 2.41 8.52 -9.91
CA GLN A 210 2.24 7.31 -10.72
C GLN A 210 1.57 6.18 -9.92
N CYS A 211 1.94 6.01 -8.65
CA CYS A 211 1.31 5.06 -7.73
C CYS A 211 -0.20 5.32 -7.59
N LEU A 212 -0.59 6.55 -7.22
CA LEU A 212 -2.00 6.92 -7.06
C LEU A 212 -2.80 6.84 -8.37
N SER A 213 -2.19 7.20 -9.50
CA SER A 213 -2.80 7.05 -10.82
C SER A 213 -3.07 5.57 -11.17
N ALA A 214 -2.12 4.68 -10.87
CA ALA A 214 -2.29 3.25 -11.08
C ALA A 214 -3.41 2.67 -10.20
N TYR A 215 -3.51 3.07 -8.93
CA TYR A 215 -4.63 2.67 -8.08
C TYR A 215 -5.97 3.20 -8.60
N SER A 216 -6.04 4.46 -9.05
CA SER A 216 -7.26 5.02 -9.64
C SER A 216 -7.70 4.26 -10.89
N GLN A 217 -6.75 3.80 -11.71
CA GLN A 217 -7.05 2.96 -12.86
C GLN A 217 -7.51 1.55 -12.44
N ALA A 218 -6.93 0.98 -11.38
CA ALA A 218 -7.37 -0.30 -10.82
C ALA A 218 -8.81 -0.25 -10.31
N GLU A 219 -9.22 0.85 -9.67
CA GLU A 219 -10.58 1.03 -9.13
C GLU A 219 -11.70 1.04 -10.20
N LYS A 220 -11.36 1.16 -11.48
CA LYS A 220 -12.32 1.08 -12.58
C LYS A 220 -12.77 -0.37 -12.86
N ASP A 221 -11.96 -1.35 -12.48
CA ASP A 221 -12.26 -2.77 -12.62
C ASP A 221 -13.05 -3.29 -11.40
N ILE A 222 -14.10 -4.08 -11.67
CA ILE A 222 -15.02 -4.57 -10.64
C ILE A 222 -14.36 -5.51 -9.63
N VAL A 223 -13.42 -6.34 -10.09
CA VAL A 223 -12.70 -7.28 -9.23
C VAL A 223 -11.68 -6.52 -8.40
N ALA A 224 -10.82 -5.73 -9.03
CA ALA A 224 -9.75 -5.01 -8.34
C ALA A 224 -10.28 -3.98 -7.33
N LYS A 225 -11.33 -3.21 -7.67
CA LYS A 225 -11.94 -2.25 -6.72
C LYS A 225 -12.55 -2.91 -5.49
N SER A 226 -12.78 -4.22 -5.53
CA SER A 226 -13.32 -5.02 -4.43
C SER A 226 -12.24 -5.82 -3.68
N THR A 227 -10.96 -5.55 -3.95
CA THR A 227 -9.84 -6.14 -3.22
C THR A 227 -9.44 -5.26 -2.03
N PRO A 228 -9.34 -5.82 -0.80
CA PRO A 228 -8.99 -5.05 0.38
C PRO A 228 -7.56 -4.50 0.33
N ASP A 229 -6.61 -5.28 -0.23
CA ASP A 229 -5.19 -4.92 -0.37
C ASP A 229 -4.98 -3.62 -1.14
N LEU A 230 -5.78 -3.39 -2.21
CA LEU A 230 -5.73 -2.18 -3.01
C LEU A 230 -6.01 -0.94 -2.15
N HIS A 231 -7.11 -0.98 -1.41
CA HIS A 231 -7.54 0.14 -0.56
C HIS A 231 -6.59 0.36 0.60
N TYR A 232 -6.07 -0.71 1.20
CA TYR A 232 -5.09 -0.59 2.27
C TYR A 232 -3.80 0.10 1.79
N ASN A 233 -3.21 -0.36 0.69
CA ASN A 233 -1.97 0.23 0.16
C ASN A 233 -2.18 1.65 -0.37
N LYS A 234 -3.36 1.94 -0.95
CA LYS A 234 -3.76 3.31 -1.30
C LYS A 234 -3.85 4.18 -0.05
N GLY A 235 -4.44 3.69 1.04
CA GLY A 235 -4.50 4.38 2.32
C GLY A 235 -3.14 4.70 2.92
N ILE A 236 -2.18 3.75 2.89
CA ILE A 236 -0.79 3.99 3.30
C ILE A 236 -0.16 5.11 2.46
N THR A 237 -0.38 5.09 1.14
CA THR A 237 0.15 6.10 0.21
C THR A 237 -0.42 7.49 0.51
N LEU A 238 -1.74 7.58 0.65
CA LEU A 238 -2.44 8.84 0.95
C LEU A 238 -2.06 9.39 2.32
N LYS A 239 -1.87 8.52 3.33
CA LYS A 239 -1.39 8.93 4.65
C LYS A 239 -0.01 9.59 4.55
N TYR A 240 0.90 9.04 3.74
CA TYR A 240 2.24 9.61 3.55
C TYR A 240 2.19 10.98 2.86
N GLU A 241 1.29 11.16 1.89
CA GLU A 241 1.02 12.45 1.23
C GLU A 241 0.21 13.42 2.11
N GLU A 242 -0.17 12.99 3.32
CA GLU A 242 -0.96 13.78 4.28
C GLU A 242 -2.38 14.10 3.78
N GLU A 243 -2.87 13.31 2.82
CA GLU A 243 -4.27 13.27 2.36
C GLU A 243 -5.12 12.46 3.35
N PHE A 244 -5.25 12.97 4.58
CA PHE A 244 -5.73 12.21 5.74
C PHE A 244 -7.17 11.70 5.61
N GLU A 245 -8.08 12.51 5.06
CA GLU A 245 -9.48 12.11 4.85
C GLU A 245 -9.56 10.88 3.92
N LEU A 246 -8.92 10.99 2.75
CA LEU A 246 -8.88 9.92 1.76
C LEU A 246 -8.15 8.67 2.30
N ALA A 247 -7.13 8.84 3.14
CA ALA A 247 -6.45 7.73 3.79
C ALA A 247 -7.38 6.97 4.75
N LEU A 248 -8.14 7.69 5.59
CA LEU A 248 -9.13 7.10 6.50
C LEU A 248 -10.24 6.38 5.75
N GLU A 249 -10.76 6.96 4.66
CA GLU A 249 -11.73 6.29 3.79
C GLU A 249 -11.18 5.01 3.17
N SER A 250 -9.92 5.04 2.75
CA SER A 250 -9.27 3.88 2.12
C SER A 250 -9.04 2.74 3.12
N PHE A 251 -8.60 3.04 4.34
CA PHE A 251 -8.51 2.03 5.40
C PHE A 251 -9.88 1.45 5.76
N ASN A 252 -10.91 2.30 5.81
CA ASN A 252 -12.27 1.85 6.06
C ASN A 252 -12.79 0.93 4.95
N LYS A 253 -12.59 1.29 3.68
CA LYS A 253 -12.95 0.42 2.54
C LYS A 253 -12.24 -0.93 2.59
N ALA A 254 -10.95 -0.96 2.91
CA ALA A 254 -10.21 -2.21 3.08
C ALA A 254 -10.82 -3.09 4.18
N ALA A 255 -11.16 -2.50 5.34
CA ALA A 255 -11.81 -3.20 6.44
C ALA A 255 -13.23 -3.71 6.10
N LEU A 256 -13.95 -3.02 5.21
CA LEU A 256 -15.28 -3.45 4.76
C LEU A 256 -15.20 -4.63 3.79
N TYR A 257 -14.23 -4.63 2.86
CA TYR A 257 -14.06 -5.74 1.91
C TYR A 257 -13.48 -7.00 2.54
N ASP A 258 -12.69 -6.87 3.62
CA ASP A 258 -12.27 -7.99 4.45
C ASP A 258 -12.39 -7.65 5.95
N PRO A 259 -13.55 -7.96 6.56
CA PRO A 259 -13.77 -7.73 7.98
C PRO A 259 -12.92 -8.62 8.89
N THR A 260 -12.29 -9.69 8.37
CA THR A 260 -11.43 -10.59 9.15
C THR A 260 -9.99 -10.11 9.22
N TRP A 261 -9.60 -9.18 8.35
CA TRP A 261 -8.29 -8.54 8.39
C TRP A 261 -8.33 -7.32 9.33
N ASP A 262 -7.63 -7.42 10.46
CA ASP A 262 -7.65 -6.38 11.49
C ASP A 262 -6.79 -5.16 11.15
N GLN A 263 -5.75 -5.34 10.33
CA GLN A 263 -4.74 -4.31 10.10
C GLN A 263 -5.29 -2.99 9.53
N PRO A 264 -6.24 -2.98 8.57
CA PRO A 264 -6.85 -1.73 8.13
C PRO A 264 -7.60 -1.00 9.24
N LYS A 265 -8.34 -1.73 10.10
CA LYS A 265 -9.05 -1.13 11.26
C LYS A 265 -8.06 -0.56 12.28
N ILE A 266 -6.94 -1.26 12.49
CA ILE A 266 -5.84 -0.78 13.35
C ILE A 266 -5.27 0.51 12.78
N LYS A 267 -4.93 0.56 11.48
CA LYS A 267 -4.40 1.75 10.83
C LYS A 267 -5.37 2.93 10.84
N GLU A 268 -6.66 2.68 10.61
CA GLU A 268 -7.71 3.70 10.71
C GLU A 268 -7.75 4.30 12.13
N LYS A 269 -7.80 3.45 13.18
CA LYS A 269 -7.80 3.89 14.57
C LYS A 269 -6.53 4.65 14.96
N GLN A 270 -5.37 4.18 14.52
CA GLN A 270 -4.08 4.84 14.74
C GLN A 270 -4.08 6.25 14.15
N LEU A 271 -4.58 6.40 12.91
CA LEU A 271 -4.64 7.70 12.24
C LEU A 271 -5.64 8.64 12.91
N VAL A 272 -6.84 8.17 13.29
CA VAL A 272 -7.80 8.96 14.06
C VAL A 272 -7.18 9.45 15.38
N ARG A 273 -6.52 8.57 16.13
CA ARG A 273 -5.89 8.95 17.41
C ARG A 273 -4.78 9.99 17.21
N TYR A 274 -3.96 9.82 16.19
CA TYR A 274 -2.90 10.77 15.83
C TYR A 274 -3.46 12.14 15.46
N LEU A 275 -4.53 12.22 14.66
CA LEU A 275 -5.15 13.48 14.25
C LEU A 275 -5.89 14.17 15.41
N ASN A 276 -6.52 13.40 16.31
CA ASN A 276 -7.10 13.92 17.54
C ASN A 276 -6.04 14.54 18.45
N GLU A 277 -4.89 13.87 18.61
CA GLU A 277 -3.76 14.39 19.38
C GLU A 277 -3.17 15.66 18.76
N ILE A 278 -3.01 15.71 17.43
CA ILE A 278 -2.63 16.93 16.70
C ILE A 278 -3.58 18.07 17.02
N THR A 279 -4.88 17.85 16.86
CA THR A 279 -5.91 18.90 16.98
C THR A 279 -5.96 19.47 18.40
N ASP A 280 -5.88 18.61 19.41
CA ASP A 280 -5.81 19.01 20.81
C ASP A 280 -4.52 19.81 21.13
N LEU A 281 -3.36 19.32 20.68
CA LEU A 281 -2.08 19.94 20.97
C LEU A 281 -1.86 21.27 20.23
N VAL A 282 -2.31 21.41 18.99
CA VAL A 282 -2.21 22.69 18.27
C VAL A 282 -3.14 23.74 18.87
N THR A 283 -4.38 23.36 19.22
CA THR A 283 -5.38 24.27 19.83
C THR A 283 -4.94 24.77 21.20
N THR A 284 -4.27 23.91 21.98
CA THR A 284 -3.80 24.26 23.32
C THR A 284 -2.34 24.75 23.37
N SER A 285 -1.68 24.90 22.21
CA SER A 285 -0.25 25.20 22.12
C SER A 285 0.60 24.27 23.01
N GLY A 286 0.35 22.97 22.92
CA GLY A 286 1.04 21.93 23.69
C GLY A 286 0.62 21.84 25.16
N LYS A 287 -0.62 22.24 25.50
CA LYS A 287 -1.14 22.32 26.88
C LYS A 287 -0.25 23.13 27.83
N MET A 288 0.48 24.10 27.29
CA MET A 288 1.41 24.89 28.08
C MET A 288 0.71 25.92 28.95
N LYS A 289 1.20 26.10 30.18
CA LYS A 289 0.77 27.20 31.06
C LYS A 289 1.08 28.54 30.38
N ALA A 290 0.14 29.48 30.43
CA ALA A 290 0.25 30.80 29.79
C ALA A 290 1.58 31.52 30.08
N LYS A 291 2.04 31.52 31.35
CA LYS A 291 3.34 32.13 31.73
C LYS A 291 4.53 31.50 31.02
N ARG A 292 4.56 30.16 30.87
CA ARG A 292 5.63 29.45 30.18
C ARG A 292 5.59 29.71 28.67
N LEU A 293 4.39 29.74 28.09
CA LEU A 293 4.21 30.11 26.68
C LEU A 293 4.75 31.52 26.43
N GLN A 294 4.37 32.51 27.24
CA GLN A 294 4.86 33.89 27.11
C GLN A 294 6.39 33.98 27.19
N GLN A 295 7.03 33.22 28.09
CA GLN A 295 8.51 33.14 28.14
C GLN A 295 9.12 32.56 26.86
N ILE A 296 8.49 31.54 26.28
CA ILE A 296 8.91 30.96 25.00
C ILE A 296 8.81 32.01 23.89
N LEU A 297 7.67 32.69 23.76
CA LEU A 297 7.43 33.72 22.74
C LEU A 297 8.45 34.86 22.81
N GLN A 298 8.72 35.38 24.01
CA GLN A 298 9.70 36.44 24.26
C GLN A 298 11.14 36.02 23.94
N SER A 299 11.44 34.71 23.95
CA SER A 299 12.77 34.17 23.66
C SER A 299 13.04 33.93 22.17
N ILE A 300 12.07 34.21 21.31
CA ILE A 300 12.24 34.09 19.85
C ILE A 300 12.96 35.35 19.36
N ASP A 301 14.12 35.18 18.75
CA ASP A 301 14.97 36.25 18.26
C ASP A 301 15.39 35.94 16.82
N SER A 302 15.37 36.93 15.93
CA SER A 302 15.66 36.72 14.50
C SER A 302 17.10 36.23 14.24
N LYS A 303 18.03 36.36 15.20
CA LYS A 303 19.36 35.70 15.14
C LYS A 303 19.25 34.17 15.08
N GLN A 304 18.15 33.59 15.56
CA GLN A 304 17.87 32.15 15.52
C GLN A 304 17.51 31.65 14.12
N LEU A 305 17.27 32.53 13.14
CA LEU A 305 17.22 32.18 11.72
C LEU A 305 18.56 31.61 11.22
N GLY A 306 19.66 31.87 11.94
CA GLY A 306 20.98 31.34 11.61
C GLY A 306 21.41 31.75 10.19
N PRO A 307 21.74 30.80 9.29
CA PRO A 307 22.13 31.12 7.92
C PRO A 307 21.03 31.85 7.11
N TYR A 308 19.78 31.86 7.58
CA TYR A 308 18.66 32.52 6.90
C TYR A 308 18.45 33.99 7.31
N ALA A 309 19.10 34.50 8.35
CA ALA A 309 18.88 35.87 8.89
C ALA A 309 19.32 37.03 7.97
N GLY A 310 19.80 36.74 6.76
CA GLY A 310 20.49 37.70 5.88
C GLY A 310 21.38 37.04 4.83
N GLY A 311 21.46 35.70 4.84
CA GLY A 311 22.22 34.91 3.90
C GLY A 311 21.39 34.46 2.69
N SER A 312 22.05 33.66 1.88
CA SER A 312 21.61 33.27 0.55
C SER A 312 21.16 31.81 0.60
N TYR A 313 19.86 31.54 0.47
CA TYR A 313 19.30 30.19 0.42
C TYR A 313 19.32 29.71 -1.02
N THR A 314 19.89 28.54 -1.28
CA THR A 314 19.76 27.91 -2.59
C THR A 314 18.42 27.20 -2.64
N SER A 315 17.49 27.74 -3.42
CA SER A 315 16.16 27.15 -3.63
C SER A 315 16.27 25.79 -4.32
N SER A 316 15.16 25.07 -4.34
CA SER A 316 15.01 23.83 -5.10
C SER A 316 15.32 23.99 -6.60
N ALA A 317 15.26 25.21 -7.14
CA ALA A 317 15.63 25.56 -8.51
C ALA A 317 17.13 25.86 -8.71
N ASN A 318 17.99 25.58 -7.72
CA ASN A 318 19.42 25.93 -7.69
C ASN A 318 19.70 27.44 -7.82
N GLN A 319 18.72 28.27 -7.47
CA GLN A 319 18.88 29.72 -7.47
C GLN A 319 19.11 30.21 -6.06
N THR A 320 20.07 31.10 -5.91
CA THR A 320 20.37 31.71 -4.63
C THR A 320 19.41 32.88 -4.40
N VAL A 321 18.50 32.72 -3.43
CA VAL A 321 17.47 33.70 -3.07
C VAL A 321 17.70 34.24 -1.66
N LYS A 322 17.17 35.44 -1.41
CA LYS A 322 17.08 36.00 -0.06
C LYS A 322 15.72 35.59 0.51
N LEU A 323 15.69 35.21 1.78
CA LEU A 323 14.45 34.83 2.45
C LEU A 323 13.89 36.00 3.27
N ASP A 324 12.60 36.24 3.12
CA ASP A 324 11.85 37.18 3.96
C ASP A 324 11.22 36.45 5.16
N GLU A 325 11.55 36.88 6.38
CA GLU A 325 10.90 36.38 7.59
C GLU A 325 9.42 36.81 7.60
N ILE A 326 8.51 35.84 7.69
CA ILE A 326 7.06 36.08 7.82
C ILE A 326 6.49 35.37 9.04
N PRO A 327 5.42 35.92 9.67
CA PRO A 327 4.72 35.21 10.73
C PRO A 327 3.97 33.99 10.17
N LEU A 328 3.74 32.99 11.02
CA LEU A 328 3.03 31.76 10.64
C LEU A 328 1.60 32.04 10.16
N GLY A 329 0.93 33.03 10.74
CA GLY A 329 -0.40 33.46 10.31
C GLY A 329 -0.42 34.09 8.91
N GLY A 330 0.72 34.55 8.40
CA GLY A 330 0.86 35.15 7.07
C GLY A 330 1.09 34.15 5.94
N LEU A 331 1.23 32.86 6.25
CA LEU A 331 1.42 31.80 5.28
C LEU A 331 0.17 31.55 4.43
N LYS A 332 0.38 31.20 3.16
CA LYS A 332 -0.67 30.78 2.21
C LYS A 332 -0.59 29.27 1.95
N PRO A 333 -1.70 28.59 1.62
CA PRO A 333 -1.66 27.19 1.17
C PRO A 333 -0.74 27.00 -0.04
N GLY A 334 -0.05 25.87 -0.10
CA GLY A 334 0.96 25.54 -1.10
C GLY A 334 2.38 26.00 -0.71
N LEU A 335 3.25 26.10 -1.71
CA LEU A 335 4.64 26.52 -1.52
C LEU A 335 4.73 28.04 -1.31
N ASN A 336 5.38 28.46 -0.21
CA ASN A 336 5.64 29.87 0.07
C ASN A 336 7.08 30.23 -0.33
N GLU A 337 7.32 30.44 -1.62
CA GLU A 337 8.65 30.74 -2.20
C GLU A 337 9.28 31.99 -1.57
N GLU A 338 10.61 31.96 -1.41
CA GLU A 338 11.41 33.07 -0.85
C GLU A 338 10.99 33.51 0.57
N LYS A 339 10.19 32.72 1.28
CA LYS A 339 9.77 32.99 2.66
C LYS A 339 10.48 32.10 3.65
N VAL A 340 10.65 32.59 4.88
CA VAL A 340 11.11 31.80 6.02
C VAL A 340 10.22 32.07 7.22
N VAL A 341 9.91 31.02 7.96
CA VAL A 341 9.23 31.13 9.26
C VAL A 341 10.18 30.77 10.38
N LEU A 342 10.03 31.43 11.51
CA LEU A 342 10.76 31.15 12.74
C LEU A 342 9.78 30.99 13.89
N GLY A 343 9.91 29.90 14.63
CA GLY A 343 9.13 29.68 15.84
C GLY A 343 9.87 28.84 16.86
N LYS A 344 9.17 28.49 17.94
CA LYS A 344 9.65 27.55 18.95
C LYS A 344 8.74 26.35 19.11
N VAL A 345 9.36 25.20 19.35
CA VAL A 345 8.66 23.94 19.56
C VAL A 345 7.93 23.98 20.89
N VAL A 346 6.64 23.63 20.91
CA VAL A 346 5.81 23.62 22.13
C VAL A 346 5.42 22.24 22.59
N CYS A 347 5.31 21.28 21.67
CA CYS A 347 5.09 19.87 21.94
C CYS A 347 5.51 19.03 20.74
N SER A 348 5.71 17.73 20.97
CA SER A 348 5.81 16.70 19.94
C SER A 348 4.56 15.83 20.00
N VAL A 349 4.12 15.33 18.85
CA VAL A 349 2.98 14.41 18.72
C VAL A 349 3.54 13.01 18.50
N GLN A 350 3.02 12.02 19.25
CA GLN A 350 3.48 10.65 19.06
C GLN A 350 2.85 10.03 17.80
N ASN A 351 3.68 9.47 16.93
CA ASN A 351 3.26 8.72 15.75
C ASN A 351 3.72 7.27 15.88
N GLU A 352 2.79 6.32 15.76
CA GLU A 352 3.10 4.89 15.88
C GLU A 352 3.91 4.35 14.69
N ASP A 353 3.84 4.98 13.53
CA ASP A 353 4.59 4.56 12.33
C ASP A 353 6.00 5.19 12.24
N SER A 354 6.45 5.90 13.30
CA SER A 354 7.71 6.65 13.42
C SER A 354 7.92 7.80 12.42
N VAL A 355 7.26 7.78 11.26
CA VAL A 355 7.36 8.79 10.19
C VAL A 355 5.97 9.30 9.83
N PRO A 356 5.76 10.63 9.72
CA PRO A 356 6.73 11.69 10.03
C PRO A 356 6.96 11.90 11.53
N PHE A 357 8.05 12.61 11.86
CA PHE A 357 8.21 13.23 13.17
C PHE A 357 7.39 14.51 13.21
N THR A 358 6.51 14.64 14.21
CA THR A 358 5.49 15.69 14.23
C THR A 358 5.61 16.53 15.49
N PHE A 359 5.57 17.84 15.34
CA PHE A 359 5.61 18.78 16.46
C PHE A 359 4.79 20.03 16.18
N CYS A 360 4.42 20.76 17.24
CA CYS A 360 3.77 22.06 17.09
C CYS A 360 4.80 23.19 17.24
N LEU A 361 4.68 24.20 16.38
CA LEU A 361 5.56 25.37 16.31
C LEU A 361 4.74 26.63 16.59
N VAL A 362 5.21 27.48 17.50
CA VAL A 362 4.62 28.81 17.76
C VAL A 362 5.55 29.93 17.33
N ASP A 363 5.01 30.95 16.66
CA ASP A 363 5.76 32.17 16.32
C ASP A 363 5.65 33.25 17.40
N LYS A 364 6.30 34.41 17.19
CA LYS A 364 6.26 35.56 18.13
C LYS A 364 4.85 36.10 18.39
N LEU A 365 3.92 35.90 17.45
CA LEU A 365 2.54 36.38 17.56
C LEU A 365 1.64 35.39 18.31
N GLY A 366 2.16 34.20 18.65
CA GLY A 366 1.42 33.14 19.32
C GLY A 366 0.60 32.27 18.37
N THR A 367 0.79 32.41 17.05
CA THR A 367 0.17 31.50 16.08
C THR A 367 0.81 30.13 16.22
N CYS A 368 0.01 29.09 16.40
CA CYS A 368 0.47 27.71 16.51
C CYS A 368 0.13 26.93 15.24
N VAL A 369 1.12 26.23 14.67
CA VAL A 369 0.93 25.34 13.52
C VAL A 369 1.56 23.98 13.79
N VAL A 370 1.13 22.98 13.04
CA VAL A 370 1.70 21.64 13.04
C VAL A 370 2.84 21.60 12.03
N VAL A 371 3.93 20.92 12.36
CA VAL A 371 5.05 20.66 11.45
C VAL A 371 5.30 19.17 11.40
N THR A 372 5.34 18.60 10.21
CA THR A 372 5.73 17.21 9.95
C THR A 372 7.08 17.18 9.25
N VAL A 373 7.98 16.35 9.76
CA VAL A 373 9.34 16.20 9.22
C VAL A 373 9.54 14.76 8.77
N PHE A 374 9.77 14.61 7.47
CA PHE A 374 10.07 13.33 6.83
C PHE A 374 11.57 13.10 6.76
N ASN A 375 11.97 11.85 6.52
CA ASN A 375 13.38 11.45 6.39
C ASN A 375 14.25 11.81 7.60
N LEU A 376 13.66 11.87 8.80
CA LEU A 376 14.38 12.06 10.04
C LEU A 376 14.89 10.72 10.56
N ALA A 377 16.15 10.66 11.01
CA ALA A 377 16.72 9.43 11.58
C ALA A 377 16.03 9.03 12.89
N ASP A 378 15.91 7.73 13.13
CA ASP A 378 15.23 7.18 14.31
C ASP A 378 15.81 7.74 15.62
N GLY A 379 14.92 8.12 16.54
CA GLY A 379 15.28 8.69 17.84
C GLY A 379 15.85 10.11 17.77
N LYS A 380 15.90 10.73 16.58
CA LYS A 380 16.25 12.15 16.43
C LYS A 380 14.98 13.00 16.35
N GLY A 381 15.14 14.30 16.57
CA GLY A 381 14.04 15.26 16.56
C GLY A 381 14.39 16.56 17.26
N VAL A 382 13.42 17.46 17.27
CA VAL A 382 13.49 18.71 18.03
C VAL A 382 12.77 18.56 19.36
N ILE A 383 13.23 19.28 20.38
CA ILE A 383 12.63 19.25 21.72
C ILE A 383 11.95 20.58 22.04
N ILE A 384 11.04 20.55 23.02
CA ILE A 384 10.30 21.73 23.50
C ILE A 384 11.28 22.87 23.83
N GLY A 385 10.98 24.07 23.31
CA GLY A 385 11.76 25.29 23.49
C GLY A 385 12.88 25.50 22.47
N ASN A 386 13.21 24.49 21.64
CA ASN A 386 14.09 24.70 20.49
C ASN A 386 13.47 25.72 19.52
N SER A 387 14.28 26.64 19.02
CA SER A 387 13.86 27.50 17.91
C SER A 387 14.08 26.76 16.60
N VAL A 388 13.09 26.80 15.70
CA VAL A 388 13.14 26.14 14.40
C VAL A 388 12.82 27.17 13.32
N ALA A 389 13.72 27.30 12.34
CA ALA A 389 13.46 28.05 11.12
C ALA A 389 13.25 27.10 9.94
N ILE A 390 12.21 27.38 9.14
CA ILE A 390 11.83 26.57 7.97
C ILE A 390 11.77 27.50 6.75
N PRO A 391 12.66 27.31 5.76
CA PRO A 391 12.62 28.06 4.51
C PRO A 391 11.58 27.47 3.56
N GLU A 392 11.02 28.30 2.69
CA GLU A 392 10.03 27.96 1.67
C GLU A 392 8.98 26.94 2.13
N PRO A 393 8.27 27.22 3.25
CA PRO A 393 7.37 26.24 3.85
C PRO A 393 6.25 25.87 2.89
N TYR A 394 6.03 24.57 2.71
CA TYR A 394 4.87 24.02 2.02
C TYR A 394 3.73 23.84 3.02
N VAL A 395 2.60 24.48 2.77
CA VAL A 395 1.50 24.61 3.73
C VAL A 395 0.25 23.93 3.22
N THR A 396 -0.36 23.13 4.09
CA THR A 396 -1.68 22.54 3.85
C THR A 396 -2.61 22.98 4.97
N ASP A 397 -3.79 23.49 4.61
CA ASP A 397 -4.87 23.72 5.55
C ASP A 397 -5.74 22.46 5.58
N VAL A 398 -5.69 21.74 6.70
CA VAL A 398 -6.50 20.54 6.95
C VAL A 398 -7.83 20.99 7.52
N ASP A 399 -8.92 20.66 6.84
CA ASP A 399 -10.30 21.01 7.22
C ASP A 399 -11.26 19.93 6.70
N PHE A 400 -11.54 18.93 7.53
CA PHE A 400 -12.49 17.87 7.19
C PHE A 400 -13.10 17.23 8.44
N THR A 401 -14.21 16.52 8.24
CA THR A 401 -14.87 15.73 9.29
C THR A 401 -14.80 14.25 8.96
N TYR A 402 -14.48 13.40 9.93
CA TYR A 402 -14.54 11.95 9.75
C TYR A 402 -15.19 11.30 10.96
N LYS A 403 -16.33 10.65 10.73
CA LYS A 403 -17.24 10.17 11.80
C LYS A 403 -17.59 11.34 12.72
N ASP A 404 -17.36 11.19 14.03
CA ASP A 404 -17.70 12.20 15.04
C ASP A 404 -16.56 13.20 15.33
N ASN A 405 -15.46 13.19 14.54
CA ASN A 405 -14.30 14.06 14.77
C ASN A 405 -14.21 15.14 13.68
N GLU A 406 -13.95 16.38 14.11
CA GLU A 406 -13.64 17.52 13.25
C GLU A 406 -12.14 17.80 13.32
N TYR A 407 -11.47 17.87 12.16
CA TYR A 407 -10.05 18.15 12.06
C TYR A 407 -9.83 19.46 11.35
N LYS A 408 -9.36 20.47 12.10
CA LYS A 408 -9.08 21.80 11.57
C LYS A 408 -7.75 22.33 12.10
N PHE A 409 -6.72 22.28 11.27
CA PHE A 409 -5.38 22.76 11.63
C PHE A 409 -4.55 23.10 10.39
N ARG A 410 -3.55 23.98 10.59
CA ARG A 410 -2.55 24.32 9.57
C ARG A 410 -1.31 23.46 9.74
N LEU A 411 -0.85 22.87 8.64
CA LEU A 411 0.28 21.95 8.58
C LEU A 411 1.39 22.53 7.70
N ILE A 412 2.63 22.46 8.17
CA ILE A 412 3.84 22.68 7.37
C ILE A 412 4.52 21.34 7.14
N ARG A 413 4.64 20.93 5.87
CA ARG A 413 5.34 19.73 5.47
C ARG A 413 6.82 20.03 5.22
N VAL A 414 7.70 19.24 5.84
CA VAL A 414 9.15 19.33 5.68
C VAL A 414 9.69 17.99 5.17
N GLU A 415 10.05 17.93 3.88
CA GLU A 415 10.49 16.68 3.23
C GLU A 415 11.82 16.13 3.77
N THR A 416 12.69 17.02 4.23
CA THR A 416 14.00 16.64 4.78
C THR A 416 14.39 17.53 5.94
N PRO A 417 14.90 16.99 7.05
CA PRO A 417 15.36 17.80 8.16
C PRO A 417 16.50 18.74 7.76
N LEU A 418 17.22 18.45 6.67
CA LEU A 418 18.34 19.26 6.18
C LEU A 418 17.93 20.68 5.78
N VAL A 419 16.66 20.96 5.48
CA VAL A 419 16.22 22.34 5.20
C VAL A 419 15.99 23.15 6.47
N MET A 420 15.91 22.52 7.63
CA MET A 420 15.66 23.22 8.89
C MET A 420 16.91 23.89 9.44
N VAL A 421 16.70 24.90 10.28
CA VAL A 421 17.70 25.47 11.20
C VAL A 421 17.14 25.29 12.61
N VAL A 422 17.92 24.69 13.50
CA VAL A 422 17.54 24.44 14.88
C VAL A 422 18.49 25.20 15.80
N ASN A 423 17.96 26.05 16.68
CA ASN A 423 18.74 26.88 17.60
C ASN A 423 19.81 27.73 16.89
N GLY A 424 19.48 28.30 15.73
CA GLY A 424 20.40 29.11 14.91
C GLY A 424 21.45 28.32 14.13
N LYS A 425 21.45 26.98 14.22
CA LYS A 425 22.40 26.12 13.50
C LYS A 425 21.69 25.31 12.43
N LYS A 426 22.33 25.21 11.27
CA LYS A 426 21.83 24.37 10.18
C LYS A 426 21.83 22.92 10.61
N VAL A 427 20.76 22.18 10.28
CA VAL A 427 20.69 20.75 10.54
C VAL A 427 21.72 20.00 9.68
N ASN A 428 22.46 19.11 10.32
CA ASN A 428 23.51 18.31 9.70
C ASN A 428 22.97 16.99 9.14
N ARG A 429 23.77 16.32 8.29
CA ARG A 429 23.40 15.07 7.61
C ARG A 429 23.14 13.88 8.54
N ASP A 430 23.65 13.90 9.76
CA ASP A 430 23.45 12.86 10.77
C ASP A 430 22.00 12.78 11.30
N LEU A 431 21.21 13.85 11.10
CA LEU A 431 19.79 13.89 11.45
C LEU A 431 18.88 13.31 10.37
N GLN A 432 19.39 13.05 9.16
CA GLN A 432 18.60 12.47 8.08
C GLN A 432 18.69 10.94 8.09
N ALA A 433 17.55 10.27 8.00
CA ALA A 433 17.51 8.81 7.83
C ALA A 433 18.16 8.41 6.50
N GLY A 434 18.82 7.25 6.50
CA GLY A 434 19.05 6.52 5.26
C GLY A 434 17.71 6.07 4.66
N VAL A 435 17.63 5.88 3.35
CA VAL A 435 16.42 5.35 2.70
C VAL A 435 16.17 3.93 3.22
N GLN A 436 15.28 3.75 4.21
CA GLN A 436 14.92 2.45 4.77
C GLN A 436 13.50 2.05 4.39
N MET A 437 13.31 0.77 4.05
CA MET A 437 12.01 0.17 3.81
C MET A 437 11.45 -0.47 5.08
N SER A 438 10.17 -0.25 5.35
CA SER A 438 9.33 -1.26 5.99
C SER A 438 8.68 -2.10 4.88
N ILE A 439 8.91 -3.41 4.91
CA ILE A 439 8.28 -4.36 3.98
C ILE A 439 6.97 -4.78 4.64
N PHE A 440 5.84 -4.51 3.99
CA PHE A 440 4.56 -5.09 4.39
C PHE A 440 4.40 -6.45 3.70
N ASN A 441 4.33 -7.52 4.48
CA ASN A 441 3.96 -8.83 3.96
C ASN A 441 2.44 -8.88 3.74
N LYS A 442 2.01 -9.64 2.72
CA LYS A 442 0.59 -9.87 2.41
C LYS A 442 -0.19 -10.55 3.56
N TYR A 443 0.51 -11.06 4.56
CA TYR A 443 -0.04 -11.78 5.71
C TYR A 443 0.35 -11.15 7.06
N ASP A 444 0.91 -9.92 7.06
CA ASP A 444 1.17 -9.15 8.28
C ASP A 444 0.07 -8.11 8.54
#